data_AF-A0A3Y9C1R6-F1
#
_entry.id   AF-A0A3Y9C1R6-F1
#
_cell.length_a   1.000
_cell.length_b   1.000
_cell.length_c   1.000
_cell.angle_alpha   90.00
_cell.angle_beta   90.00
_cell.angle_gamma   90.00
#
_symmetry.space_group_name_H-M   'P 1'
#
loop_
_entity.id
_entity.type
_entity.pdbx_description
1 polymer ?
#
loop_
_entity_poly.entity_id
_entity_poly.type
_entity_poly.pdbx_seq_one_letter_code
_entity_poly.pdbx_strand_id
1 'polypeptide(L)'
;MKIIRTLFLLLIAVYGGSVSARPMLKATFGSTTLYYGIGPSYADRAVILNSTVTTPDGVYYGSWKFSGMARKGATATLLSWTGPDPAPTIVLRDFDNSISKSNCKNLPSSWNGCGYYTVDITVQSDNYGCPWLAATHSTAEDLVSGETYSAPDTRSSACPKVPVETFDISWDPNVSKQKTTLMFDATGGTVNSTLHTYLMEGGKLCDGSKFDKRGSYCRFVSSGITLNVLGCDRSLVKTSAVVHPITDFELHDINVSVNTSNIGSGQFTSTCSFQYIIDEL
;
A
#
# COMPACT_ATOMS: atom_id res chain seq x y z
N MET A 1 -15.18 17.29 -46.86
CA MET A 1 -14.06 17.44 -45.89
C MET A 1 -14.36 18.29 -44.64
N LYS A 2 -15.62 18.66 -44.32
CA LYS A 2 -15.95 19.35 -43.06
C LYS A 2 -16.54 18.42 -41.98
N ILE A 3 -17.28 17.38 -42.39
CA ILE A 3 -17.94 16.42 -41.49
C ILE A 3 -16.95 15.48 -40.77
N ILE A 4 -15.82 15.13 -41.41
CA ILE A 4 -14.80 14.25 -40.82
C ILE A 4 -13.98 14.95 -39.73
N ARG A 5 -13.82 16.29 -39.80
CA ARG A 5 -13.14 17.07 -38.75
C ARG A 5 -13.97 17.19 -37.48
N THR A 6 -15.29 17.24 -37.59
CA THR A 6 -16.18 17.34 -36.43
C THR A 6 -16.25 16.03 -35.64
N LEU A 7 -16.16 14.86 -36.30
CA LEU A 7 -16.09 13.56 -35.61
C LEU A 7 -14.79 13.38 -34.82
N PHE A 8 -13.66 13.87 -35.33
CA PHE A 8 -12.38 13.79 -34.61
C PHE A 8 -12.32 14.69 -33.37
N LEU A 9 -13.04 15.81 -33.36
CA LEU A 9 -13.11 16.70 -32.20
C LEU A 9 -14.05 16.16 -31.09
N LEU A 10 -15.08 15.40 -31.45
CA LEU A 10 -15.97 14.74 -30.48
C LEU A 10 -15.32 13.53 -29.81
N LEU A 11 -14.46 12.79 -30.51
CA LEU A 11 -13.73 11.66 -29.92
C LEU A 11 -12.67 12.08 -28.87
N ILE A 12 -12.05 13.25 -29.05
CA ILE A 12 -11.11 13.81 -28.06
C ILE A 12 -11.85 14.31 -26.81
N ALA A 13 -13.09 14.77 -26.95
CA ALA A 13 -13.91 15.21 -25.82
C ALA A 13 -14.46 14.05 -24.96
N VAL A 14 -14.57 12.84 -25.52
CA VAL A 14 -15.06 11.66 -24.79
C VAL A 14 -13.94 10.89 -24.08
N TYR A 15 -12.70 10.93 -24.59
CA TYR A 15 -11.53 10.34 -23.90
C TYR A 15 -10.79 11.32 -22.97
N GLY A 16 -11.13 12.61 -23.03
CA GLY A 16 -10.55 13.67 -22.21
C GLY A 16 -11.28 13.91 -20.88
N GLY A 17 -12.04 12.92 -20.38
CA GLY A 17 -12.67 12.91 -19.06
C GLY A 17 -11.63 12.89 -17.95
N SER A 18 -10.77 13.89 -17.92
CA SER A 18 -9.92 14.22 -16.81
C SER A 18 -10.88 14.46 -15.66
N VAL A 19 -10.83 13.62 -14.64
CA VAL A 19 -11.53 13.87 -13.37
C VAL A 19 -11.08 15.25 -12.92
N SER A 20 -11.88 16.27 -13.21
CA SER A 20 -11.59 17.64 -12.83
C SER A 20 -11.68 17.66 -11.32
N ALA A 21 -10.52 17.54 -10.67
CA ALA A 21 -10.37 17.53 -9.23
C ALA A 21 -11.08 18.78 -8.69
N ARG A 22 -12.26 18.57 -8.10
CA ARG A 22 -12.91 19.64 -7.34
C ARG A 22 -12.02 19.89 -6.12
N PRO A 23 -11.72 21.16 -5.79
CA PRO A 23 -10.99 21.45 -4.56
C PRO A 23 -11.76 20.86 -3.37
N MET A 24 -11.08 20.04 -2.58
CA MET A 24 -11.68 19.39 -1.41
C MET A 24 -11.41 20.25 -0.19
N LEU A 25 -12.37 21.10 0.15
CA LEU A 25 -12.32 21.98 1.33
C LEU A 25 -12.19 21.19 2.66
N LYS A 26 -12.44 19.88 2.64
CA LYS A 26 -12.23 18.93 3.75
C LYS A 26 -12.41 17.51 3.21
N ALA A 27 -11.54 16.58 3.59
CA ALA A 27 -11.68 15.16 3.25
C ALA A 27 -12.02 14.35 4.51
N THR A 28 -13.16 13.66 4.48
CA THR A 28 -13.51 12.69 5.53
C THR A 28 -13.55 11.30 4.90
N PHE A 29 -12.64 10.44 5.35
CA PHE A 29 -12.64 9.01 5.08
C PHE A 29 -13.60 8.38 6.09
N GLY A 30 -14.83 8.15 5.66
CA GLY A 30 -15.88 7.61 6.52
C GLY A 30 -15.78 6.10 6.65
N SER A 31 -16.08 5.58 7.84
CA SER A 31 -16.26 4.14 8.09
C SER A 31 -15.07 3.24 7.73
N THR A 32 -13.85 3.69 8.00
CA THR A 32 -12.64 2.87 7.86
C THR A 32 -12.60 1.82 8.96
N THR A 33 -12.66 0.53 8.60
CA THR A 33 -12.56 -0.59 9.57
C THR A 33 -11.10 -0.99 9.78
N LEU A 34 -10.63 -0.89 11.01
CA LEU A 34 -9.27 -1.21 11.45
C LEU A 34 -9.31 -2.40 12.41
N TYR A 35 -8.58 -3.47 12.08
CA TYR A 35 -8.49 -4.64 12.94
C TYR A 35 -7.35 -4.54 13.94
N TYR A 36 -7.53 -5.05 15.15
CA TYR A 36 -6.48 -5.14 16.16
C TYR A 36 -6.56 -6.48 16.89
N GLY A 37 -5.42 -6.92 17.42
CA GLY A 37 -5.35 -8.13 18.21
C GLY A 37 -5.75 -7.88 19.66
N ILE A 38 -6.23 -8.93 20.34
CA ILE A 38 -6.43 -8.99 21.78
C ILE A 38 -5.32 -9.86 22.37
N GLY A 39 -4.52 -9.29 23.26
CA GLY A 39 -3.27 -9.86 23.74
C GLY A 39 -3.44 -11.12 24.59
N PRO A 40 -2.36 -11.91 24.75
CA PRO A 40 -2.34 -13.16 25.51
C PRO A 40 -2.78 -13.01 26.98
N SER A 41 -2.61 -11.84 27.59
CA SER A 41 -3.00 -11.60 28.99
C SER A 41 -4.39 -10.98 29.16
N TYR A 42 -5.05 -10.59 28.05
CA TYR A 42 -6.24 -9.72 28.03
C TYR A 42 -6.03 -8.33 28.65
N ALA A 43 -4.81 -8.01 29.09
CA ALA A 43 -4.41 -6.69 29.53
C ALA A 43 -3.66 -6.02 28.37
N ASP A 44 -4.40 -5.39 27.47
CA ASP A 44 -3.81 -4.67 26.35
C ASP A 44 -3.47 -3.22 26.74
N ARG A 45 -2.34 -2.71 26.25
CA ARG A 45 -2.15 -1.26 26.18
C ARG A 45 -3.17 -0.66 25.22
N ALA A 46 -3.38 0.64 25.33
CA ALA A 46 -4.23 1.37 24.38
C ALA A 46 -3.73 1.13 22.95
N VAL A 47 -4.62 0.63 22.09
CA VAL A 47 -4.32 0.41 20.67
C VAL A 47 -3.94 1.74 20.02
N ILE A 48 -2.80 1.75 19.34
CA ILE A 48 -2.29 2.92 18.61
C ILE A 48 -2.79 2.84 17.17
N LEU A 49 -3.44 3.88 16.70
CA LEU A 49 -3.85 4.05 15.32
C LEU A 49 -2.75 4.84 14.61
N ASN A 50 -2.02 4.20 13.70
CA ASN A 50 -1.01 4.84 12.88
C ASN A 50 -1.64 5.16 11.52
N SER A 51 -1.59 6.42 11.12
CA SER A 51 -2.11 6.85 9.82
C SER A 51 -1.04 7.54 9.00
N THR A 52 -0.97 7.16 7.74
CA THR A 52 -0.23 7.84 6.69
C THR A 52 -1.21 8.61 5.82
N VAL A 53 -0.97 9.91 5.62
CA VAL A 53 -1.73 10.78 4.73
C VAL A 53 -0.84 11.21 3.59
N THR A 54 -1.23 10.87 2.37
CA THR A 54 -0.51 11.26 1.16
C THR A 54 -1.25 12.37 0.44
N THR A 55 -0.52 13.44 0.14
CA THR A 55 -0.94 14.62 -0.63
C THR A 55 0.02 14.84 -1.80
N PRO A 56 -0.27 15.76 -2.73
CA PRO A 56 0.71 16.20 -3.72
C PRO A 56 2.01 16.74 -3.14
N ASP A 57 1.93 17.51 -2.05
CA ASP A 57 3.09 18.19 -1.46
C ASP A 57 3.94 17.29 -0.56
N GLY A 58 3.35 16.24 0.00
CA GLY A 58 4.03 15.46 1.02
C GLY A 58 3.30 14.19 1.44
N VAL A 59 4.07 13.34 2.12
CA VAL A 59 3.57 12.18 2.86
C VAL A 59 3.78 12.47 4.34
N TYR A 60 2.71 12.39 5.11
CA TYR A 60 2.67 12.76 6.51
C TYR A 60 2.22 11.58 7.35
N TYR A 61 2.77 11.48 8.55
CA TYR A 61 2.55 10.36 9.46
C TYR A 61 1.98 10.90 10.76
N GLY A 62 1.02 10.18 11.33
CA GLY A 62 0.51 10.47 12.65
C GLY A 62 0.15 9.24 13.43
N SER A 63 0.10 9.40 14.74
CA SER A 63 -0.37 8.37 15.66
C SER A 63 -1.40 8.94 16.62
N TRP A 64 -2.44 8.14 16.88
CA TRP A 64 -3.52 8.48 17.79
C TRP A 64 -3.82 7.29 18.69
N LYS A 65 -4.47 7.55 19.83
CA LYS A 65 -5.03 6.49 20.66
C LYS A 65 -6.40 6.88 21.18
N PHE A 66 -7.24 5.88 21.41
CA PHE A 66 -8.43 6.05 22.21
C PHE A 66 -8.08 5.94 23.70
N SER A 67 -8.68 6.80 24.53
CA SER A 67 -8.43 6.84 25.97
C SER A 67 -9.39 5.89 26.69
N GLY A 68 -8.84 4.96 27.48
CA GLY A 68 -9.61 4.04 28.32
C GLY A 68 -10.64 3.22 27.53
N MET A 69 -11.78 2.92 28.16
CA MET A 69 -12.95 2.31 27.50
C MET A 69 -13.66 3.35 26.64
N ALA A 70 -13.12 3.64 25.46
CA ALA A 70 -13.71 4.61 24.55
C ALA A 70 -15.11 4.17 24.09
N ARG A 71 -16.00 5.14 24.00
CA ARG A 71 -17.39 4.95 23.56
C ARG A 71 -17.55 5.41 22.11
N LYS A 72 -18.57 4.92 21.43
CA LYS A 72 -18.96 5.43 20.11
C LYS A 72 -19.13 6.96 20.18
N GLY A 73 -18.55 7.66 19.20
CA GLY A 73 -18.44 9.12 19.16
C GLY A 73 -17.21 9.71 19.84
N ALA A 74 -16.37 8.90 20.52
CA ALA A 74 -15.13 9.39 21.11
C ALA A 74 -14.12 9.82 20.04
N THR A 75 -13.43 10.93 20.29
CA THR A 75 -12.32 11.40 19.46
C THR A 75 -11.01 10.83 19.99
N ALA A 76 -10.18 10.27 19.11
CA ALA A 76 -8.87 9.77 19.47
C ALA A 76 -7.94 10.94 19.86
N THR A 77 -7.13 10.74 20.89
CA THR A 77 -6.11 11.70 21.32
C THR A 77 -4.91 11.60 20.39
N LEU A 78 -4.48 12.74 19.85
CA LEU A 78 -3.26 12.85 19.05
C LEU A 78 -2.03 12.56 19.92
N LEU A 79 -1.11 11.75 19.40
CA LEU A 79 0.18 11.45 20.02
C LEU A 79 1.31 12.12 19.25
N SER A 80 1.30 12.00 17.92
CA SER A 80 2.27 12.64 17.03
C SER A 80 1.67 12.93 15.67
N TRP A 81 2.15 13.99 15.02
CA TRP A 81 1.81 14.36 13.65
C TRP A 81 3.01 15.04 13.00
N THR A 82 3.39 14.61 11.80
CA THR A 82 4.53 15.19 11.05
C THR A 82 4.09 16.15 9.95
N GLY A 83 2.79 16.33 9.75
CA GLY A 83 2.25 17.16 8.67
C GLY A 83 1.89 18.57 9.12
N PRO A 84 1.30 19.35 8.21
CA PRO A 84 0.84 20.70 8.52
C PRO A 84 -0.31 20.68 9.53
N ASP A 85 -0.40 21.74 10.33
CA ASP A 85 -1.53 21.96 11.22
C ASP A 85 -2.79 22.39 10.45
N PRO A 86 -3.99 21.98 10.89
CA PRO A 86 -4.25 21.07 12.01
C PRO A 86 -4.05 19.60 11.64
N ALA A 87 -3.59 18.80 12.60
CA ALA A 87 -3.55 17.34 12.47
C ALA A 87 -4.95 16.73 12.17
N PRO A 88 -4.99 15.55 11.51
CA PRO A 88 -6.25 14.82 11.29
C PRO A 88 -7.00 14.50 12.58
N THR A 89 -8.33 14.49 12.49
CA THR A 89 -9.22 14.08 13.58
C THR A 89 -9.75 12.67 13.32
N ILE A 90 -9.63 11.76 14.29
CA ILE A 90 -10.14 10.39 14.21
C ILE A 90 -11.27 10.22 15.23
N VAL A 91 -12.45 9.81 14.76
CA VAL A 91 -13.64 9.61 15.61
C VAL A 91 -14.08 8.15 15.54
N LEU A 92 -14.28 7.53 16.71
CA LEU A 92 -14.78 6.17 16.84
C LEU A 92 -16.25 6.11 16.43
N ARG A 93 -16.59 5.30 15.43
CA ARG A 93 -17.98 5.02 15.03
C ARG A 93 -18.51 3.76 15.66
N ASP A 94 -17.74 2.69 15.59
CA ASP A 94 -18.16 1.37 16.05
C ASP A 94 -16.98 0.51 16.48
N PHE A 95 -17.23 -0.55 17.25
CA PHE A 95 -16.22 -1.53 17.62
C PHE A 95 -16.85 -2.86 18.05
N ASP A 96 -16.10 -3.94 17.87
CA ASP A 96 -16.43 -5.28 18.40
C ASP A 96 -15.14 -6.03 18.75
N ASN A 97 -15.17 -6.78 19.85
CA ASN A 97 -14.07 -7.61 20.35
C ASN A 97 -14.34 -9.12 20.22
N SER A 98 -15.48 -9.50 19.63
CA SER A 98 -15.97 -10.88 19.57
C SER A 98 -15.91 -11.50 18.17
N ILE A 99 -15.11 -10.92 17.27
CA ILE A 99 -14.96 -11.39 15.90
C ILE A 99 -13.96 -12.55 15.77
N SER A 100 -14.05 -13.30 14.67
CA SER A 100 -13.11 -14.39 14.39
C SER A 100 -11.67 -13.90 14.29
N LYS A 101 -10.72 -14.66 14.87
CA LYS A 101 -9.27 -14.45 14.74
C LYS A 101 -8.80 -14.31 13.30
N SER A 102 -9.46 -14.99 12.36
CA SER A 102 -9.10 -14.97 10.94
C SER A 102 -9.22 -13.59 10.28
N ASN A 103 -9.95 -12.65 10.87
CA ASN A 103 -10.04 -11.27 10.36
C ASN A 103 -8.74 -10.48 10.62
N CYS A 104 -8.03 -10.79 11.69
CA CYS A 104 -6.73 -10.22 11.98
C CYS A 104 -5.66 -10.99 11.19
N LYS A 105 -5.34 -10.50 9.99
CA LYS A 105 -4.31 -11.10 9.14
C LYS A 105 -2.97 -11.19 9.88
N ASN A 106 -2.30 -12.34 9.79
CA ASN A 106 -1.01 -12.61 10.43
C ASN A 106 -1.01 -12.45 11.97
N LEU A 107 -2.15 -12.59 12.63
CA LEU A 107 -2.22 -12.58 14.09
C LEU A 107 -1.40 -13.75 14.66
N PRO A 108 -0.45 -13.50 15.59
CA PRO A 108 0.35 -14.57 16.19
C PRO A 108 -0.54 -15.57 16.94
N SER A 109 -0.15 -16.84 16.95
CA SER A 109 -0.94 -17.89 17.60
C SER A 109 -1.08 -17.70 19.12
N SER A 110 -0.15 -16.97 19.74
CA SER A 110 -0.17 -16.61 21.17
C SER A 110 -1.31 -15.65 21.54
N TRP A 111 -1.82 -14.86 20.59
CA TRP A 111 -2.83 -13.85 20.85
C TRP A 111 -4.20 -14.49 21.05
N ASN A 112 -5.04 -13.95 21.93
CA ASN A 112 -6.30 -14.57 22.34
C ASN A 112 -7.47 -14.26 21.42
N GLY A 113 -7.46 -13.12 20.74
CA GLY A 113 -8.61 -12.68 19.95
C GLY A 113 -8.28 -11.61 18.93
N CYS A 114 -9.34 -11.20 18.23
CA CYS A 114 -9.32 -10.14 17.24
C CYS A 114 -10.50 -9.22 17.52
N GLY A 115 -10.29 -7.92 17.39
CA GLY A 115 -11.32 -6.89 17.44
C GLY A 115 -11.21 -5.96 16.25
N TYR A 116 -12.19 -5.07 16.11
CA TYR A 116 -12.14 -3.99 15.14
C TYR A 116 -12.60 -2.66 15.72
N TYR A 117 -12.08 -1.58 15.14
CA TYR A 117 -12.67 -0.24 15.20
C TYR A 117 -13.19 0.14 13.83
N THR A 118 -14.36 0.77 13.77
CA THR A 118 -14.76 1.56 12.61
C THR A 118 -14.57 3.02 12.98
N VAL A 119 -13.80 3.76 12.20
CA VAL A 119 -13.46 5.16 12.48
C VAL A 119 -13.78 6.07 11.30
N ASP A 120 -14.07 7.33 11.60
CA ASP A 120 -14.03 8.39 10.61
C ASP A 120 -12.74 9.17 10.78
N ILE A 121 -11.98 9.29 9.70
CA ILE A 121 -10.74 10.05 9.66
C ILE A 121 -10.99 11.31 8.86
N THR A 122 -10.78 12.45 9.48
CA THR A 122 -11.02 13.76 8.87
C THR A 122 -9.71 14.50 8.74
N VAL A 123 -9.30 14.74 7.49
CA VAL A 123 -8.13 15.52 7.14
C VAL A 123 -8.56 16.92 6.72
N GLN A 124 -7.76 17.90 7.10
CA GLN A 124 -8.05 19.30 6.88
C GLN A 124 -7.91 19.69 5.40
N SER A 125 -8.55 20.80 5.05
CA SER A 125 -8.62 21.34 3.70
C SER A 125 -7.25 21.41 3.03
N ASP A 126 -7.20 20.99 1.77
CA ASP A 126 -6.22 21.52 0.82
C ASP A 126 -6.95 22.02 -0.43
N ASN A 127 -6.26 22.81 -1.25
CA ASN A 127 -6.77 23.26 -2.55
C ASN A 127 -6.29 22.33 -3.68
N TYR A 128 -5.68 21.20 -3.36
CA TYR A 128 -5.11 20.27 -4.33
C TYR A 128 -6.16 19.35 -4.95
N GLY A 129 -7.23 19.06 -4.20
CA GLY A 129 -8.26 18.12 -4.63
C GLY A 129 -7.73 16.68 -4.65
N CYS A 130 -8.36 15.80 -5.42
CA CYS A 130 -7.93 14.40 -5.51
C CYS A 130 -6.62 14.23 -6.29
N PRO A 131 -5.75 13.27 -5.91
CA PRO A 131 -6.00 12.14 -5.00
C PRO A 131 -5.53 12.36 -3.55
N TRP A 132 -6.34 11.87 -2.62
CA TRP A 132 -5.99 11.72 -1.21
C TRP A 132 -5.99 10.25 -0.85
N LEU A 133 -4.93 9.81 -0.19
CA LEU A 133 -4.87 8.48 0.42
C LEU A 133 -4.66 8.63 1.91
N ALA A 134 -5.56 8.04 2.69
CA ALA A 134 -5.27 7.67 4.06
C ALA A 134 -5.03 6.16 4.09
N ALA A 135 -3.86 5.75 4.57
CA ALA A 135 -3.59 4.37 4.95
C ALA A 135 -3.49 4.35 6.46
N THR A 136 -4.29 3.51 7.11
CA THR A 136 -4.31 3.45 8.57
C THR A 136 -4.26 2.00 9.03
N HIS A 137 -3.46 1.73 10.04
CA HIS A 137 -3.46 0.45 10.73
C HIS A 137 -3.45 0.65 12.25
N SER A 138 -3.80 -0.42 12.96
CA SER A 138 -3.69 -0.48 14.41
C SER A 138 -2.47 -1.29 14.83
N THR A 139 -1.79 -0.80 15.85
CA THR A 139 -0.78 -1.54 16.60
C THR A 139 -1.30 -1.78 18.01
N ALA A 140 -1.35 -3.05 18.42
CA ALA A 140 -1.67 -3.48 19.77
C ALA A 140 -0.40 -4.00 20.46
N GLU A 141 -0.32 -3.81 21.78
CA GLU A 141 0.77 -4.29 22.62
C GLU A 141 0.16 -4.88 23.90
N ASP A 142 0.51 -6.12 24.22
CA ASP A 142 0.11 -6.77 25.45
C ASP A 142 0.94 -6.26 26.62
N LEU A 143 0.28 -5.82 27.69
CA LEU A 143 0.91 -5.15 28.82
C LEU A 143 1.87 -6.07 29.61
N VAL A 144 1.59 -7.37 29.66
CA VAL A 144 2.30 -8.32 30.53
C VAL A 144 3.47 -8.96 29.80
N SER A 145 3.24 -9.45 28.59
CA SER A 145 4.25 -10.12 27.77
C SER A 145 5.11 -9.14 26.96
N GLY A 146 4.60 -7.94 26.67
CA GLY A 146 5.22 -7.00 25.75
C GLY A 146 5.16 -7.42 24.28
N GLU A 147 4.42 -8.49 23.96
CA GLU A 147 4.19 -8.89 22.57
C GLU A 147 3.42 -7.81 21.82
N THR A 148 3.81 -7.55 20.57
CA THR A 148 3.15 -6.56 19.70
C THR A 148 2.55 -7.23 18.47
N TYR A 149 1.44 -6.66 18.01
CA TYR A 149 0.81 -7.03 16.76
C TYR A 149 0.42 -5.77 15.99
N SER A 150 0.80 -5.72 14.72
CA SER A 150 0.40 -4.68 13.80
C SER A 150 -0.47 -5.27 12.71
N ALA A 151 -1.69 -4.77 12.58
CA ALA A 151 -2.55 -5.14 11.47
C ALA A 151 -2.02 -4.53 10.15
N PRO A 152 -2.39 -5.09 9.00
CA PRO A 152 -2.11 -4.46 7.71
C PRO A 152 -2.79 -3.10 7.56
N ASP A 153 -2.23 -2.26 6.69
CA ASP A 153 -2.85 -0.99 6.32
C ASP A 153 -4.22 -1.18 5.69
N THR A 154 -5.18 -0.40 6.19
CA THR A 154 -6.48 -0.20 5.55
C THR A 154 -6.42 1.10 4.78
N ARG A 155 -6.58 1.01 3.46
CA ARG A 155 -6.63 2.18 2.58
C ARG A 155 -8.02 2.78 2.59
N SER A 156 -8.09 4.10 2.57
CA SER A 156 -9.33 4.84 2.42
C SER A 156 -9.10 6.09 1.58
N SER A 157 -10.08 6.42 0.76
CA SER A 157 -10.07 7.62 -0.06
C SER A 157 -11.41 8.32 -0.02
N ALA A 158 -11.38 9.66 0.00
CA ALA A 158 -12.55 10.49 -0.23
C ALA A 158 -12.69 10.83 -1.74
N CYS A 159 -11.78 10.31 -2.56
CA CYS A 159 -11.72 10.56 -3.99
C CYS A 159 -12.51 9.54 -4.80
N PRO A 160 -12.95 9.91 -6.02
CA PRO A 160 -13.51 8.94 -6.95
C PRO A 160 -12.51 7.82 -7.23
N LYS A 161 -13.06 6.66 -7.61
CA LYS A 161 -12.27 5.51 -8.01
C LYS A 161 -11.29 5.86 -9.13
N VAL A 162 -10.09 5.32 -9.01
CA VAL A 162 -9.05 5.41 -10.03
C VAL A 162 -9.07 4.12 -10.83
N PRO A 163 -9.40 4.15 -12.13
CA PRO A 163 -9.29 2.97 -12.98
C PRO A 163 -7.84 2.52 -13.08
N VAL A 164 -7.57 1.25 -12.79
CA VAL A 164 -6.19 0.71 -12.78
C VAL A 164 -5.85 -0.08 -14.04
N GLU A 165 -6.77 -0.20 -15.00
CA GLU A 165 -6.60 -0.97 -16.24
C GLU A 165 -5.45 -0.46 -17.14
N THR A 166 -5.09 0.81 -17.02
CA THR A 166 -3.99 1.44 -17.77
C THR A 166 -2.62 1.22 -17.12
N PHE A 167 -2.60 0.61 -15.94
CA PHE A 167 -1.40 0.39 -15.16
C PHE A 167 -0.86 -1.02 -15.32
N ASP A 168 0.47 -1.12 -15.24
CA ASP A 168 1.18 -2.38 -15.29
C ASP A 168 2.46 -2.32 -14.46
N ILE A 169 3.02 -3.48 -14.15
CA ILE A 169 4.28 -3.62 -13.44
C ILE A 169 5.38 -3.97 -14.44
N SER A 170 6.48 -3.23 -14.37
CA SER A 170 7.61 -3.42 -15.27
C SER A 170 8.88 -3.79 -14.52
N TRP A 171 9.73 -4.58 -15.17
CA TRP A 171 11.12 -4.84 -14.76
C TRP A 171 12.11 -3.77 -15.27
N ASP A 172 11.62 -2.76 -15.98
CA ASP A 172 12.42 -1.66 -16.55
C ASP A 172 11.67 -0.33 -16.37
N PRO A 173 12.34 0.74 -15.89
CA PRO A 173 11.67 2.02 -15.65
C PRO A 173 11.34 2.79 -16.93
N ASN A 174 11.95 2.45 -18.06
CA ASN A 174 11.82 3.21 -19.31
C ASN A 174 10.82 2.60 -20.30
N VAL A 175 10.55 1.29 -20.17
CA VAL A 175 9.69 0.54 -21.09
C VAL A 175 8.87 -0.47 -20.29
N SER A 176 7.59 -0.66 -20.66
CA SER A 176 6.77 -1.73 -20.08
C SER A 176 7.33 -3.10 -20.46
N LYS A 177 7.84 -3.82 -19.47
CA LYS A 177 8.50 -5.12 -19.61
C LYS A 177 8.05 -6.06 -18.51
N GLN A 178 7.19 -7.03 -18.83
CA GLN A 178 6.61 -7.99 -17.87
C GLN A 178 7.49 -9.23 -17.64
N LYS A 179 8.52 -9.43 -18.47
CA LYS A 179 9.46 -10.56 -18.37
C LYS A 179 10.89 -10.07 -18.41
N THR A 180 11.74 -10.63 -17.58
CA THR A 180 13.17 -10.37 -17.57
C THR A 180 13.95 -11.68 -17.39
N THR A 181 15.20 -11.68 -17.83
CA THR A 181 16.09 -12.85 -17.76
C THR A 181 17.36 -12.45 -17.04
N LEU A 182 17.73 -13.24 -16.03
CA LEU A 182 19.02 -13.15 -15.36
C LEU A 182 19.95 -14.23 -15.88
N MET A 183 21.22 -13.88 -16.08
CA MET A 183 22.28 -14.83 -16.43
C MET A 183 23.28 -14.87 -15.27
N PHE A 184 23.62 -16.07 -14.84
CA PHE A 184 24.56 -16.31 -13.75
C PHE A 184 25.65 -17.27 -14.21
N ASP A 185 26.88 -16.99 -13.81
CA ASP A 185 27.98 -17.93 -13.93
C ASP A 185 27.97 -18.89 -12.74
N ALA A 186 28.19 -20.18 -13.00
CA ALA A 186 28.30 -21.19 -11.94
C ALA A 186 29.62 -21.01 -11.20
N THR A 187 29.56 -20.48 -9.97
CA THR A 187 30.75 -20.22 -9.13
C THR A 187 31.05 -21.35 -8.14
N GLY A 188 30.19 -22.37 -8.07
CA GLY A 188 30.28 -23.44 -7.07
C GLY A 188 29.71 -23.07 -5.69
N GLY A 189 29.13 -21.88 -5.57
CA GLY A 189 28.48 -21.37 -4.36
C GLY A 189 27.12 -20.74 -4.63
N THR A 190 26.64 -19.93 -3.69
CA THR A 190 25.41 -19.15 -3.88
C THR A 190 25.72 -17.84 -4.59
N VAL A 191 24.99 -17.56 -5.68
CA VAL A 191 25.04 -16.28 -6.40
C VAL A 191 23.73 -15.53 -6.15
N ASN A 192 23.82 -14.22 -5.93
CA ASN A 192 22.66 -13.37 -5.66
C ASN A 192 22.54 -12.27 -6.71
N SER A 193 21.32 -11.83 -6.98
CA SER A 193 21.00 -10.64 -7.77
C SER A 193 19.73 -10.00 -7.23
N THR A 194 19.63 -8.69 -7.37
CA THR A 194 18.43 -7.93 -7.03
C THR A 194 17.91 -7.29 -8.31
N LEU A 195 16.63 -7.49 -8.55
CA LEU A 195 15.87 -6.83 -9.62
C LEU A 195 14.91 -5.83 -9.00
N HIS A 196 14.64 -4.74 -9.71
CA HIS A 196 13.69 -3.73 -9.27
C HIS A 196 12.43 -3.81 -10.14
N THR A 197 11.30 -3.41 -9.56
CA THR A 197 10.02 -3.31 -10.29
C THR A 197 9.47 -1.90 -10.23
N TYR A 198 8.73 -1.51 -11.26
CA TYR A 198 8.30 -0.14 -11.49
C TYR A 198 6.81 -0.11 -11.84
N LEU A 199 6.09 0.90 -11.36
CA LEU A 199 4.73 1.17 -11.78
C LEU A 199 4.75 1.90 -13.12
N MET A 200 4.07 1.37 -14.12
CA MET A 200 3.90 2.00 -15.42
C MET A 200 2.45 2.36 -15.64
N GLU A 201 2.19 3.46 -16.36
CA GLU A 201 0.87 3.77 -16.89
C GLU A 201 1.00 4.15 -18.36
N GLY A 202 0.28 3.46 -19.24
CA GLY A 202 0.32 3.74 -20.69
C GLY A 202 1.74 3.69 -21.28
N GLY A 203 2.61 2.83 -20.72
CA GLY A 203 4.00 2.66 -21.15
C GLY A 203 4.99 3.70 -20.63
N LYS A 204 4.58 4.59 -19.72
CA LYS A 204 5.47 5.57 -19.07
C LYS A 204 5.58 5.29 -17.58
N LEU A 205 6.73 5.62 -16.99
CA LEU A 205 6.95 5.51 -15.56
C LEU A 205 5.91 6.35 -14.78
N CYS A 206 5.24 5.71 -13.83
CA CYS A 206 4.45 6.38 -12.82
C CYS A 206 5.33 6.62 -11.59
N ASP A 207 6.03 7.76 -11.59
CA ASP A 207 7.01 8.09 -10.57
C ASP A 207 6.35 8.64 -9.30
N GLY A 208 6.28 7.80 -8.26
CA GLY A 208 5.76 8.14 -6.94
C GLY A 208 6.67 9.08 -6.12
N SER A 209 7.92 9.27 -6.51
CA SER A 209 8.88 10.13 -5.81
C SER A 209 8.68 11.63 -6.07
N LYS A 210 7.91 11.98 -7.10
CA LYS A 210 7.62 13.39 -7.42
C LYS A 210 6.54 13.93 -6.50
N PHE A 211 6.86 14.96 -5.73
CA PHE A 211 5.90 15.70 -4.90
C PHE A 211 5.14 16.73 -5.76
N ASP A 212 4.36 16.19 -6.69
CA ASP A 212 3.44 16.94 -7.54
C ASP A 212 2.12 16.17 -7.71
N LYS A 213 1.19 16.72 -8.49
CA LYS A 213 -0.11 16.08 -8.74
C LYS A 213 0.02 14.71 -9.40
N ARG A 214 0.97 14.53 -10.32
CA ARG A 214 1.17 13.27 -11.04
C ARG A 214 1.75 12.22 -10.10
N GLY A 215 2.79 12.54 -9.34
CA GLY A 215 3.38 11.62 -8.39
C GLY A 215 2.41 11.25 -7.27
N SER A 216 1.55 12.17 -6.81
CA SER A 216 0.49 11.84 -5.83
C SER A 216 -0.45 10.74 -6.31
N TYR A 217 -0.77 10.73 -7.61
CA TYR A 217 -1.59 9.72 -8.25
C TYR A 217 -0.85 8.39 -8.41
N CYS A 218 0.45 8.44 -8.73
CA CYS A 218 1.30 7.25 -8.74
C CYS A 218 1.41 6.61 -7.35
N ARG A 219 1.57 7.43 -6.29
CA ARG A 219 1.52 6.96 -4.89
C ARG A 219 0.18 6.34 -4.55
N PHE A 220 -0.91 7.00 -4.95
CA PHE A 220 -2.26 6.50 -4.73
C PHE A 220 -2.43 5.08 -5.29
N VAL A 221 -2.02 4.85 -6.53
CA VAL A 221 -2.11 3.52 -7.16
C VAL A 221 -1.09 2.54 -6.57
N SER A 222 0.15 2.96 -6.32
CA SER A 222 1.19 2.08 -5.79
C SER A 222 0.86 1.53 -4.40
N SER A 223 0.18 2.31 -3.56
CA SER A 223 -0.31 1.83 -2.26
C SER A 223 -1.29 0.65 -2.34
N GLY A 224 -1.92 0.45 -3.50
CA GLY A 224 -2.88 -0.63 -3.75
C GLY A 224 -2.27 -1.88 -4.35
N ILE A 225 -0.94 -1.94 -4.44
CA ILE A 225 -0.24 -3.04 -5.06
C ILE A 225 0.04 -4.11 -4.01
N THR A 226 -0.48 -5.31 -4.23
CA THR A 226 -0.13 -6.52 -3.48
C THR A 226 0.72 -7.42 -4.36
N LEU A 227 1.86 -7.89 -3.83
CA LEU A 227 2.75 -8.84 -4.49
C LEU A 227 2.69 -10.22 -3.81
N ASN A 228 2.34 -11.23 -4.59
CA ASN A 228 2.46 -12.64 -4.23
C ASN A 228 3.66 -13.27 -4.96
N VAL A 229 4.66 -13.73 -4.20
CA VAL A 229 5.77 -14.52 -4.74
C VAL A 229 5.31 -15.96 -4.90
N LEU A 230 5.10 -16.42 -6.14
CA LEU A 230 4.60 -17.77 -6.42
C LEU A 230 5.72 -18.83 -6.39
N GLY A 231 6.98 -18.38 -6.39
CA GLY A 231 8.16 -19.23 -6.34
C GLY A 231 8.74 -19.56 -7.72
N CYS A 232 9.72 -20.45 -7.73
CA CYS A 232 10.44 -20.89 -8.93
C CYS A 232 10.26 -22.39 -9.16
N ASP A 233 10.34 -22.82 -10.41
CA ASP A 233 10.24 -24.24 -10.79
C ASP A 233 11.45 -25.10 -10.35
N ARG A 234 12.58 -24.47 -9.97
CA ARG A 234 13.77 -25.13 -9.42
C ARG A 234 14.03 -24.73 -7.97
N SER A 235 14.14 -25.71 -7.09
CA SER A 235 14.41 -25.52 -5.65
C SER A 235 15.76 -24.90 -5.30
N LEU A 236 16.73 -24.96 -6.23
CA LEU A 236 18.03 -24.30 -6.09
C LEU A 236 17.94 -22.78 -6.28
N VAL A 237 16.82 -22.27 -6.81
CA VAL A 237 16.53 -20.84 -6.92
C VAL A 237 15.53 -20.45 -5.84
N LYS A 238 15.88 -19.44 -5.06
CA LYS A 238 15.02 -18.83 -4.06
C LYS A 238 14.78 -17.38 -4.41
N THR A 239 13.55 -16.92 -4.23
CA THR A 239 13.19 -15.53 -4.41
C THR A 239 12.54 -14.97 -3.16
N SER A 240 12.76 -13.68 -2.93
CA SER A 240 12.06 -12.91 -1.93
C SER A 240 11.80 -11.51 -2.47
N ALA A 241 10.83 -10.81 -1.91
CA ALA A 241 10.48 -9.47 -2.31
C ALA A 241 10.49 -8.54 -1.10
N VAL A 242 11.02 -7.34 -1.28
CA VAL A 242 11.00 -6.26 -0.28
C VAL A 242 10.31 -5.07 -0.92
N VAL A 243 9.29 -4.53 -0.24
CA VAL A 243 8.55 -3.36 -0.71
C VAL A 243 9.35 -2.09 -0.45
N HIS A 244 9.31 -1.16 -1.40
CA HIS A 244 9.88 0.18 -1.25
C HIS A 244 8.89 1.14 -0.58
N PRO A 245 9.37 2.22 0.05
CA PRO A 245 8.50 3.29 0.51
C PRO A 245 7.63 3.83 -0.63
N ILE A 246 6.39 4.23 -0.33
CA ILE A 246 5.46 4.80 -1.32
C ILE A 246 6.02 6.06 -2.01
N THR A 247 6.99 6.74 -1.39
CA THR A 247 7.68 7.92 -1.93
C THR A 247 8.84 7.57 -2.86
N ASP A 248 9.05 6.30 -3.17
CA ASP A 248 10.01 5.86 -4.18
C ASP A 248 9.34 5.72 -5.55
N PHE A 249 10.16 5.69 -6.61
CA PHE A 249 9.74 5.30 -7.95
C PHE A 249 9.89 3.79 -8.20
N GLU A 250 10.71 3.11 -7.38
CA GLU A 250 10.77 1.65 -7.30
C GLU A 250 9.64 1.12 -6.42
N LEU A 251 9.05 -0.02 -6.80
CA LEU A 251 7.97 -0.66 -6.05
C LEU A 251 8.49 -1.75 -5.12
N HIS A 252 9.30 -2.66 -5.66
CA HIS A 252 9.83 -3.80 -4.92
C HIS A 252 11.23 -4.17 -5.42
N ASP A 253 12.07 -4.57 -4.48
CA ASP A 253 13.29 -5.33 -4.71
C ASP A 253 12.98 -6.82 -4.71
N ILE A 254 13.23 -7.46 -5.85
CA ILE A 254 13.12 -8.90 -6.04
C ILE A 254 14.51 -9.50 -5.92
N ASN A 255 14.79 -10.04 -4.74
CA ASN A 255 16.05 -10.69 -4.44
C ASN A 255 16.00 -12.15 -4.92
N VAL A 256 16.91 -12.49 -5.84
CA VAL A 256 17.08 -13.82 -6.41
C VAL A 256 18.37 -14.42 -5.89
N SER A 257 18.29 -15.62 -5.34
CA SER A 257 19.43 -16.39 -4.83
C SER A 257 19.48 -17.75 -5.50
N VAL A 258 20.63 -18.10 -6.08
CA VAL A 258 20.84 -19.33 -6.84
C VAL A 258 21.97 -20.13 -6.21
N ASN A 259 21.69 -21.34 -5.75
CA ASN A 259 22.72 -22.27 -5.29
C ASN A 259 23.32 -23.03 -6.48
N THR A 260 24.58 -22.73 -6.80
CA THR A 260 25.31 -23.34 -7.94
C THR A 260 26.23 -24.49 -7.57
N SER A 261 26.30 -24.88 -6.28
CA SER A 261 27.26 -25.89 -5.80
C SER A 261 27.12 -27.27 -6.44
N ASN A 262 25.92 -27.64 -6.88
CA ASN A 262 25.64 -28.97 -7.46
C ASN A 262 25.28 -28.93 -8.95
N ILE A 263 25.55 -27.82 -9.65
CA ILE A 263 25.16 -27.63 -11.05
C ILE A 263 26.19 -28.26 -12.03
N GLY A 264 27.41 -28.52 -11.57
CA GLY A 264 28.48 -29.08 -12.41
C GLY A 264 28.84 -28.15 -13.58
N SER A 265 29.17 -28.73 -14.74
CA SER A 265 29.42 -27.99 -16.00
C SER A 265 28.16 -27.77 -16.86
N GLY A 266 26.98 -28.09 -16.33
CA GLY A 266 25.72 -28.00 -17.06
C GLY A 266 25.14 -26.58 -17.06
N GLN A 267 24.35 -26.27 -18.08
CA GLN A 267 23.44 -25.13 -18.05
C GLN A 267 22.16 -25.52 -17.32
N PHE A 268 21.60 -24.62 -16.54
CA PHE A 268 20.27 -24.77 -15.98
C PHE A 268 19.42 -23.55 -16.32
N THR A 269 18.12 -23.76 -16.44
CA THR A 269 17.12 -22.70 -16.55
C THR A 269 16.10 -22.89 -15.44
N SER A 270 15.59 -21.77 -14.92
CA SER A 270 14.56 -21.72 -13.89
C SER A 270 13.60 -20.58 -14.21
N THR A 271 12.31 -20.82 -14.05
CA THR A 271 11.26 -19.82 -14.21
C THR A 271 10.68 -19.49 -12.84
N CYS A 272 10.79 -18.23 -12.44
CA CYS A 272 10.17 -17.70 -11.24
C CYS A 272 8.95 -16.86 -11.61
N SER A 273 7.84 -17.06 -10.90
CA SER A 273 6.59 -16.34 -11.16
C SER A 273 6.21 -15.44 -9.99
N PHE A 274 5.71 -14.25 -10.33
CA PHE A 274 5.28 -13.22 -9.40
C PHE A 274 3.90 -12.75 -9.85
N GLN A 275 2.96 -12.63 -8.91
CA GLN A 275 1.63 -12.11 -9.18
C GLN A 275 1.48 -10.77 -8.47
N TYR A 276 1.23 -9.74 -9.28
CA TYR A 276 0.83 -8.43 -8.79
C TYR A 276 -0.68 -8.28 -8.90
N ILE A 277 -1.29 -7.78 -7.85
CA ILE A 277 -2.70 -7.37 -7.80
C ILE A 277 -2.69 -5.86 -7.57
N ILE A 278 -3.37 -5.10 -8.42
CA ILE A 278 -3.53 -3.65 -8.27
C ILE A 278 -4.99 -3.41 -7.90
N ASP A 279 -5.23 -3.06 -6.64
CA ASP A 279 -6.57 -2.87 -6.12
C ASP A 279 -7.09 -1.45 -6.37
N GLU A 280 -8.25 -1.37 -7.03
CA GLU A 280 -9.04 -0.16 -7.08
C GLU A 280 -9.63 0.16 -5.71
N LEU A 281 -9.57 1.45 -5.33
CA LEU A 281 -10.33 2.03 -4.21
C LEU A 281 -11.65 2.56 -4.74
#